data_AF-A0A6B1H9P9-F1
#
_entry.id   AF-A0A6B1H9P9-F1
#
_cell.length_a   1.000
_cell.length_b   1.000
_cell.length_c   1.000
_cell.angle_alpha   90.00
_cell.angle_beta   90.00
_cell.angle_gamma   90.00
#
_symmetry.space_group_name_H-M   'P 1'
#
loop_
_entity.id
_entity.type
_entity.pdbx_description
1 polymer ?
#
loop_
_entity_poly.entity_id
_entity_poly.type
_entity_poly.pdbx_seq_one_letter_code
_entity_poly.pdbx_strand_id
1 'polypeptide(L)'
;MPPPADSDILVAGSGCADVAEEAARIGGVGKVLLADSPAYEHALAENIGTLVAGLADAYDHVLAAHTTTGKNFLPRTAALLDAQMISDIIGVRSPDTFQRPIYAGNAIATVKSSDAKKVVSVRGTGFDPAPADGGSASIESVDTVHEAGVCSFVGEEIAKS
;
A
#
# COMPACT_ATOMS: atom_id res chain seq x y z
N MET A 1 26.01 -10.31 -7.35
CA MET A 1 24.54 -10.51 -7.31
C MET A 1 24.01 -9.44 -6.37
N PRO A 2 23.15 -8.51 -6.83
CA PRO A 2 22.49 -7.61 -5.90
C PRO A 2 21.70 -8.45 -4.87
N PRO A 3 21.57 -8.00 -3.61
CA PRO A 3 20.75 -8.71 -2.63
C PRO A 3 19.33 -8.91 -3.18
N PRO A 4 18.63 -9.99 -2.79
CA PRO A 4 17.22 -10.14 -3.13
C PRO A 4 16.49 -8.89 -2.62
N ALA A 5 15.65 -8.30 -3.46
CA ALA A 5 14.87 -7.16 -3.05
C ALA A 5 13.83 -7.59 -2.01
N ASP A 6 13.62 -6.73 -1.01
CA ASP A 6 12.79 -7.04 0.15
C ASP A 6 11.33 -6.62 -0.06
N SER A 7 11.02 -5.85 -1.11
CA SER A 7 9.68 -5.32 -1.36
C SER A 7 9.38 -5.03 -2.83
N ASP A 8 8.10 -5.13 -3.17
CA ASP A 8 7.54 -4.67 -4.43
C ASP A 8 6.59 -3.48 -4.18
N ILE A 9 6.50 -2.57 -5.14
CA ILE A 9 5.61 -1.40 -5.07
C ILE A 9 4.50 -1.52 -6.10
N LEU A 10 3.25 -1.27 -5.69
CA LEU A 10 2.15 -1.05 -6.61
C LEU A 10 1.95 0.45 -6.84
N VAL A 11 1.99 0.86 -8.10
CA VAL A 11 1.57 2.19 -8.56
C VAL A 11 0.25 2.02 -9.30
N ALA A 12 -0.83 2.57 -8.74
CA ALA A 12 -2.17 2.51 -9.32
C ALA A 12 -2.72 3.93 -9.51
N GLY A 13 -3.13 4.27 -10.73
CA GLY A 13 -3.60 5.60 -11.08
C GLY A 13 -3.92 5.71 -12.57
N SER A 14 -4.03 6.94 -13.08
CA SER A 14 -4.23 7.25 -14.50
C SER A 14 -3.08 8.12 -14.98
N GLY A 15 -2.37 7.68 -16.03
CA GLY A 15 -1.18 8.36 -16.55
C GLY A 15 -0.01 8.41 -15.56
N CYS A 16 0.23 7.32 -14.82
CA CYS A 16 1.15 7.27 -13.68
C CYS A 16 2.48 6.53 -13.97
N ALA A 17 2.85 6.41 -15.24
CA ALA A 17 4.08 5.73 -15.66
C ALA A 17 5.35 6.42 -15.13
N ASP A 18 5.35 7.75 -15.05
CA ASP A 18 6.42 8.56 -14.45
C ASP A 18 6.63 8.25 -12.96
N VAL A 19 5.53 8.08 -12.20
CA VAL A 19 5.58 7.66 -10.80
C VAL A 19 6.17 6.25 -10.66
N ALA A 20 5.87 5.34 -11.60
CA ALA A 20 6.48 4.00 -11.60
C ALA A 20 7.99 4.05 -11.88
N GLU A 21 8.44 4.95 -12.76
CA GLU A 21 9.87 5.17 -12.99
C GLU A 21 10.58 5.74 -11.75
N GLU A 22 9.95 6.67 -11.03
CA GLU A 22 10.47 7.17 -9.76
C GLU A 22 10.55 6.07 -8.70
N ALA A 23 9.47 5.28 -8.56
CA ALA A 23 9.44 4.15 -7.63
C ALA A 23 10.51 3.11 -7.92
N ALA A 24 10.86 2.89 -9.20
CA ALA A 24 11.87 1.92 -9.60
C ALA A 24 13.30 2.32 -9.21
N ARG A 25 13.55 3.61 -8.95
CA ARG A 25 14.86 4.14 -8.50
C ARG A 25 15.07 4.02 -7.00
N ILE A 26 14.02 3.70 -6.23
CA ILE A 26 14.11 3.55 -4.78
C ILE A 26 14.95 2.33 -4.43
N GLY A 27 15.97 2.53 -3.60
CA GLY A 27 16.82 1.45 -3.12
C GLY A 27 16.02 0.41 -2.31
N GLY A 28 16.19 -0.87 -2.64
CA GLY A 28 15.54 -2.00 -1.95
C GLY A 28 14.24 -2.50 -2.60
N VAL A 29 13.73 -1.80 -3.62
CA VAL A 29 12.57 -2.24 -4.41
C VAL A 29 13.02 -3.23 -5.50
N GLY A 30 12.32 -4.35 -5.60
CA GLY A 30 12.61 -5.42 -6.57
C GLY A 30 11.85 -5.23 -7.86
N LYS A 31 10.55 -4.97 -7.69
CA LYS A 31 9.63 -4.77 -8.78
C LYS A 31 8.63 -3.65 -8.49
N VAL A 32 8.27 -2.93 -9.55
CA VAL A 32 7.15 -2.00 -9.56
C VAL A 32 6.04 -2.57 -10.43
N LEU A 33 4.88 -2.80 -9.83
CA LEU A 33 3.65 -3.15 -10.53
C LEU A 33 2.93 -1.86 -10.94
N LEU A 34 2.70 -1.68 -12.23
CA LEU A 34 2.03 -0.50 -12.78
C LEU A 34 0.61 -0.84 -13.24
N ALA A 35 -0.37 -0.34 -12.50
CA ALA A 35 -1.79 -0.40 -12.84
C ALA A 35 -2.24 0.99 -13.33
N ASP A 36 -2.01 1.26 -14.61
CA ASP A 36 -2.38 2.53 -15.26
C ASP A 36 -3.75 2.40 -15.95
N SER A 37 -4.77 3.01 -15.37
CA SER A 37 -6.12 3.02 -15.91
C SER A 37 -6.95 4.19 -15.35
N PRO A 38 -7.83 4.81 -16.16
CA PRO A 38 -8.80 5.80 -15.69
C PRO A 38 -9.65 5.32 -14.50
N ALA A 39 -9.88 4.01 -14.38
CA ALA A 39 -10.62 3.42 -13.25
C ALA A 39 -9.95 3.67 -11.89
N TYR A 40 -8.66 3.98 -11.87
CA TYR A 40 -7.88 4.22 -10.65
C TYR A 40 -7.59 5.70 -10.39
N GLU A 41 -8.01 6.61 -11.27
CA GLU A 41 -7.70 8.06 -11.21
C GLU A 41 -8.03 8.69 -9.85
N HIS A 42 -9.21 8.38 -9.30
CA HIS A 42 -9.69 8.96 -8.03
C HIS A 42 -9.52 8.04 -6.82
N ALA A 43 -8.73 6.97 -6.96
CA ALA A 43 -8.45 5.99 -5.91
C ALA A 43 -9.71 5.49 -5.16
N LEU A 44 -10.79 5.22 -5.92
CA LEU A 44 -12.04 4.69 -5.35
C LEU A 44 -11.74 3.38 -4.61
N ALA A 45 -12.23 3.27 -3.37
CA ALA A 45 -11.89 2.16 -2.49
C ALA A 45 -12.30 0.81 -3.07
N GLU A 46 -13.41 0.76 -3.81
CA GLU A 46 -13.91 -0.42 -4.48
C GLU A 46 -12.96 -0.94 -5.54
N ASN A 47 -12.36 -0.04 -6.33
CA ASN A 47 -11.46 -0.38 -7.41
C ASN A 47 -10.07 -0.74 -6.86
N ILE A 48 -9.48 0.16 -6.07
CA ILE A 48 -8.13 -0.04 -5.50
C ILE A 48 -8.12 -1.22 -4.53
N GLY A 49 -9.14 -1.34 -3.66
CA GLY A 49 -9.20 -2.41 -2.69
C GLY A 49 -9.26 -3.80 -3.34
N THR A 50 -10.00 -3.93 -4.45
CA THR A 50 -10.11 -5.16 -5.23
C THR A 50 -8.81 -5.47 -5.99
N LEU A 51 -8.19 -4.45 -6.60
CA LEU A 51 -6.88 -4.59 -7.25
C LEU A 51 -5.82 -5.14 -6.27
N VAL A 52 -5.70 -4.50 -5.09
CA VAL A 52 -4.71 -4.91 -4.08
C VAL A 52 -5.01 -6.33 -3.59
N ALA A 53 -6.29 -6.66 -3.34
CA ALA A 53 -6.66 -8.01 -2.92
C ALA A 53 -6.34 -9.07 -3.99
N GLY A 54 -6.57 -8.76 -5.27
CA GLY A 54 -6.26 -9.67 -6.39
C GLY A 54 -4.76 -9.90 -6.59
N LEU A 55 -3.91 -8.93 -6.24
CA LEU A 55 -2.46 -9.07 -6.28
C LEU A 55 -1.88 -9.72 -5.02
N ALA A 56 -2.63 -9.71 -3.91
CA ALA A 56 -2.12 -10.11 -2.60
C ALA A 56 -1.72 -11.58 -2.52
N ASP A 57 -2.17 -12.47 -3.40
CA ASP A 57 -1.82 -13.91 -3.36
C ASP A 57 -0.31 -14.16 -3.43
N ALA A 58 0.43 -13.30 -4.15
CA ALA A 58 1.89 -13.38 -4.25
C ALA A 58 2.64 -12.83 -3.02
N TYR A 59 1.92 -12.23 -2.05
CA TYR A 59 2.51 -11.51 -0.93
C TYR A 59 1.98 -11.97 0.44
N ASP A 60 2.86 -12.04 1.42
CA ASP A 60 2.49 -12.28 2.82
C ASP A 60 2.11 -10.98 3.56
N HIS A 61 2.61 -9.83 3.09
CA HIS A 61 2.42 -8.52 3.69
C HIS A 61 1.89 -7.53 2.68
N VAL A 62 0.82 -6.82 3.04
CA VAL A 62 0.24 -5.72 2.27
C VAL A 62 0.34 -4.47 3.10
N LEU A 63 1.14 -3.51 2.63
CA LEU A 63 1.48 -2.28 3.35
C LEU A 63 0.95 -1.07 2.59
N ALA A 64 0.43 -0.08 3.32
CA ALA A 64 0.18 1.25 2.78
C ALA A 64 0.54 2.34 3.81
N ALA A 65 0.84 3.55 3.33
CA ALA A 65 0.98 4.69 4.23
C ALA A 65 -0.33 4.98 4.99
N HIS A 66 -0.24 5.41 6.25
CA HIS A 66 -1.40 5.77 7.07
C HIS A 66 -1.98 7.16 6.69
N THR A 67 -2.23 7.38 5.40
CA THR A 67 -2.81 8.59 4.81
C THR A 67 -4.32 8.47 4.66
N THR A 68 -4.99 9.52 4.18
CA THR A 68 -6.42 9.47 3.84
C THR A 68 -6.71 8.37 2.81
N THR A 69 -5.91 8.26 1.76
CA THR A 69 -6.03 7.21 0.73
C THR A 69 -5.83 5.82 1.31
N GLY A 70 -4.75 5.59 2.08
CA GLY A 70 -4.51 4.29 2.71
C GLY A 70 -5.62 3.87 3.68
N LYS A 71 -6.16 4.82 4.47
CA LYS A 71 -7.31 4.58 5.35
C LYS A 71 -8.61 4.32 4.60
N ASN A 72 -8.72 4.75 3.34
CA ASN A 72 -9.90 4.56 2.50
C ASN A 72 -9.99 3.13 1.97
N PHE A 73 -8.96 2.65 1.28
CA PHE A 73 -9.02 1.34 0.59
C PHE A 73 -8.54 0.16 1.44
N LEU A 74 -7.57 0.36 2.34
CA LEU A 74 -6.90 -0.76 3.00
C LEU A 74 -7.81 -1.58 3.93
N PRO A 75 -8.77 -0.99 4.69
CA PRO A 75 -9.74 -1.78 5.46
C PRO A 75 -10.59 -2.70 4.57
N ARG A 76 -10.93 -2.25 3.35
CA ARG A 76 -11.66 -3.06 2.38
C ARG A 76 -10.79 -4.22 1.88
N THR A 77 -9.54 -3.96 1.54
CA THR A 77 -8.58 -5.02 1.18
C THR A 77 -8.46 -6.05 2.29
N ALA A 78 -8.37 -5.63 3.55
CA ALA A 78 -8.28 -6.54 4.69
C ALA A 78 -9.52 -7.45 4.80
N ALA A 79 -10.71 -6.87 4.62
CA ALA A 79 -11.96 -7.62 4.62
C ALA A 79 -12.04 -8.63 3.47
N LEU A 80 -11.58 -8.27 2.26
CA LEU A 80 -11.54 -9.17 1.10
C LEU A 80 -10.57 -10.34 1.30
N LEU A 81 -9.49 -10.13 2.06
CA LEU A 81 -8.47 -11.13 2.36
C LEU A 81 -8.75 -11.93 3.65
N ASP A 82 -9.90 -11.69 4.31
CA ASP A 82 -10.23 -12.27 5.61
C ASP A 82 -9.10 -12.13 6.65
N ALA A 83 -8.52 -10.92 6.72
CA ALA A 83 -7.40 -10.60 7.59
C ALA A 83 -7.68 -9.38 8.47
N GLN A 84 -7.18 -9.39 9.71
CA GLN A 84 -7.22 -8.23 10.58
C GLN A 84 -6.27 -7.15 10.06
N MET A 85 -6.80 -5.94 9.88
CA MET A 85 -5.96 -4.77 9.59
C MET A 85 -5.26 -4.26 10.87
N ILE A 86 -3.93 -4.17 10.83
CA ILE A 86 -3.13 -3.52 11.88
C ILE A 86 -2.84 -2.08 11.44
N SER A 87 -3.48 -1.12 12.09
CA SER A 87 -3.39 0.28 11.67
C SER A 87 -2.27 1.07 12.35
N ASP A 88 -1.70 2.03 11.62
CA ASP A 88 -0.85 3.10 12.17
C ASP A 88 0.37 2.58 12.94
N ILE A 89 1.08 1.61 12.36
CA ILE A 89 2.28 1.04 13.01
C ILE A 89 3.43 2.06 13.02
N ILE A 90 4.22 1.98 14.08
CA ILE A 90 5.44 2.77 14.30
C ILE A 90 6.68 1.88 14.49
N GLY A 91 6.52 0.57 14.40
CA GLY A 91 7.62 -0.37 14.56
C GLY A 91 7.24 -1.80 14.19
N VAL A 92 8.25 -2.55 13.74
CA VAL A 92 8.16 -3.98 13.40
C VAL A 92 9.12 -4.72 14.33
N ARG A 93 8.61 -5.68 15.10
CA ARG A 93 9.41 -6.51 16.02
C ARG A 93 9.78 -7.87 15.41
N SER A 94 8.87 -8.41 14.60
CA SER A 94 9.04 -9.64 13.83
C SER A 94 8.06 -9.62 12.65
N PRO A 95 8.12 -10.56 11.69
CA PRO A 95 7.21 -10.60 10.54
C PRO A 95 5.71 -10.61 10.90
N ASP A 96 5.35 -11.04 12.10
CA ASP A 96 3.98 -11.16 12.60
C ASP A 96 3.68 -10.23 13.80
N THR A 97 4.64 -9.44 14.27
CA THR A 97 4.51 -8.63 15.50
C THR A 97 4.89 -7.17 15.25
N PHE A 98 3.96 -6.28 15.56
CA PHE A 98 4.04 -4.84 15.26
C PHE A 98 3.80 -4.00 16.50
N GLN A 99 4.26 -2.75 16.47
CA GLN A 99 4.00 -1.76 17.51
C GLN A 99 3.17 -0.62 16.96
N ARG A 100 2.14 -0.21 17.70
CA ARG A 100 1.27 0.90 17.33
C ARG A 100 0.87 1.75 18.54
N PRO A 101 0.72 3.06 18.38
CA PRO A 101 0.19 3.92 19.42
C PRO A 101 -1.31 3.68 19.60
N ILE A 102 -1.74 3.71 20.85
CA ILE A 102 -3.15 3.67 21.26
C ILE A 102 -3.40 4.80 22.27
N TYR A 103 -4.66 5.08 22.59
CA TYR A 103 -5.04 6.18 23.51
C TYR A 103 -4.39 7.53 23.13
N ALA A 104 -4.52 7.93 21.86
CA ALA A 104 -3.93 9.16 21.32
C ALA A 104 -2.40 9.26 21.52
N GLY A 105 -1.69 8.13 21.55
CA GLY A 105 -0.24 8.08 21.67
C GLY A 105 0.28 7.93 23.10
N ASN A 106 -0.60 7.89 24.10
CA ASN A 106 -0.19 7.75 25.50
C ASN A 106 0.30 6.34 25.87
N ALA A 107 -0.04 5.33 25.07
CA ALA A 107 0.44 3.97 25.25
C ALA A 107 0.81 3.34 23.91
N ILE A 108 1.80 2.45 23.92
CA ILE A 108 2.23 1.69 22.76
C ILE A 108 1.80 0.23 22.95
N ALA A 109 0.92 -0.25 22.07
CA ALA A 109 0.53 -1.64 22.02
C ALA A 109 1.51 -2.43 21.16
N THR A 110 1.86 -3.64 21.61
CA THR A 110 2.54 -4.63 20.79
C THR A 110 1.50 -5.67 20.37
N VAL A 111 1.26 -5.79 19.06
CA VAL A 111 0.22 -6.62 18.48
C VAL A 111 0.87 -7.72 17.66
N LYS A 112 0.53 -8.97 17.95
CA LYS A 112 0.93 -10.13 17.16
C LYS A 112 -0.30 -10.64 16.39
N SER A 113 -0.21 -10.75 15.06
CA SER A 113 -1.28 -11.33 14.24
C SER A 113 -1.01 -12.81 13.97
N SER A 114 -2.07 -13.61 14.02
CA SER A 114 -2.07 -15.02 13.62
C SER A 114 -2.53 -15.23 12.17
N ASP A 115 -2.91 -14.17 11.47
CA ASP A 115 -3.50 -14.26 10.13
C ASP A 115 -2.43 -14.62 9.10
N ALA A 116 -2.84 -15.32 8.04
CA ALA A 116 -1.94 -15.72 6.96
C ALA A 116 -1.34 -14.50 6.25
N LYS A 117 -2.15 -13.49 5.96
CA LYS A 117 -1.74 -12.22 5.33
C LYS A 117 -1.76 -11.08 6.34
N LYS A 118 -0.76 -10.20 6.26
CA LYS A 118 -0.56 -9.08 7.20
C LYS A 118 -0.94 -7.81 6.46
N VAL A 119 -2.13 -7.28 6.75
CA VAL A 119 -2.60 -6.02 6.15
C VAL A 119 -2.34 -4.90 7.13
N VAL A 120 -1.45 -3.97 6.77
CA VAL A 120 -0.86 -3.03 7.73
C VAL A 120 -0.79 -1.63 7.15
N SER A 121 -1.19 -0.62 7.93
CA SER A 121 -0.87 0.78 7.57
C SER A 121 0.26 1.33 8.42
N VAL A 122 1.17 2.05 7.78
CA VAL A 122 2.43 2.50 8.35
C VAL A 122 2.40 4.00 8.60
N ARG A 123 2.77 4.43 9.82
CA ARG A 123 2.95 5.85 10.11
C ARG A 123 4.24 6.33 9.45
N GLY A 124 4.11 7.23 8.46
CA GLY A 124 5.27 7.72 7.71
C GLY A 124 6.37 8.34 8.58
N THR A 125 6.01 9.04 9.66
CA THR A 125 6.99 9.63 10.60
C THR A 125 7.62 8.64 11.58
N GLY A 126 7.21 7.37 11.56
CA GLY A 126 7.76 6.33 12.43
C GLY A 126 8.99 5.62 11.86
N PHE A 127 9.36 5.88 10.60
CA PHE A 127 10.43 5.19 9.88
C PHE A 127 11.26 6.18 9.08
N ASP A 128 12.55 5.88 8.93
CA ASP A 128 13.42 6.64 8.04
C ASP A 128 13.05 6.35 6.58
N PRO A 129 13.01 7.37 5.71
CA PRO A 129 12.77 7.16 4.29
C PRO A 129 13.90 6.36 3.65
N ALA A 130 13.54 5.46 2.74
CA ALA A 130 14.52 4.77 1.90
C ALA A 130 15.25 5.78 0.97
N PRO A 131 16.48 5.48 0.54
CA PRO A 131 17.15 6.27 -0.49
C PRO A 131 16.29 6.37 -1.75
N ALA A 132 16.05 7.60 -2.21
CA ALA A 132 15.27 7.87 -3.42
C ALA A 132 15.96 7.37 -4.71
N ASP A 133 17.27 7.13 -4.62
CA ASP A 133 18.12 6.68 -5.73
C ASP A 133 18.94 5.45 -5.33
N GLY A 134 19.45 4.74 -6.33
CA GLY A 134 20.30 3.55 -6.15
C GLY A 134 19.56 2.22 -6.32
N GLY A 135 18.26 2.26 -6.59
CA GLY A 135 17.46 1.14 -7.07
C GLY A 135 17.46 1.00 -8.59
N SER A 136 17.04 -0.18 -9.06
CA SER A 136 16.88 -0.50 -10.48
C SER A 136 15.81 -1.57 -10.65
N ALA A 137 14.64 -1.35 -10.03
CA ALA A 137 13.55 -2.31 -10.06
C ALA A 137 12.99 -2.46 -11.48
N SER A 138 12.50 -3.66 -11.83
CA SER A 138 11.75 -3.85 -13.07
C SER A 138 10.33 -3.33 -12.94
N ILE A 139 9.81 -2.67 -13.99
CA ILE A 139 8.40 -2.24 -14.05
C ILE A 139 7.61 -3.30 -14.83
N GLU A 140 6.56 -3.85 -14.22
CA GLU A 140 5.63 -4.80 -14.83
C GLU A 140 4.23 -4.18 -14.91
N SER A 141 3.61 -4.21 -16.09
CA SER A 141 2.23 -3.75 -16.24
C SER A 141 1.25 -4.75 -15.62
N VAL A 142 0.23 -4.22 -14.95
CA VAL A 142 -0.92 -4.99 -14.47
C VAL A 142 -2.09 -4.68 -15.37
N ASP A 143 -2.38 -5.60 -16.29
CA ASP A 143 -3.44 -5.40 -17.29
C ASP A 143 -4.85 -5.58 -16.71
N THR A 144 -4.95 -6.11 -15.48
CA THR A 144 -6.23 -6.31 -14.79
C THR A 144 -6.79 -4.97 -14.32
N VAL A 145 -7.90 -4.57 -14.94
CA VAL A 145 -8.66 -3.37 -14.56
C VAL A 145 -9.86 -3.77 -13.71
N HIS A 146 -9.95 -3.24 -12.50
CA HIS A 146 -11.09 -3.39 -11.62
C HIS A 146 -11.93 -2.13 -11.63
N GLU A 147 -13.08 -2.21 -12.26
CA GLU A 147 -14.11 -1.18 -12.22
C GLU A 147 -15.36 -1.77 -11.57
N ALA A 148 -15.63 -1.36 -10.34
CA ALA A 148 -16.68 -2.00 -9.54
C ALA A 148 -18.10 -1.72 -10.07
N GLY A 149 -18.28 -0.67 -10.89
CA GLY A 149 -19.56 -0.30 -11.51
C GLY A 149 -20.69 0.08 -10.52
N VAL A 150 -20.43 0.02 -9.22
CA VAL A 150 -21.38 0.34 -8.14
C VAL A 150 -21.15 1.72 -7.52
N CYS A 151 -20.02 2.35 -7.85
CA CYS A 151 -19.67 3.70 -7.41
C CYS A 151 -19.10 4.49 -8.60
N SER A 152 -19.30 5.80 -8.57
CA SER A 152 -18.68 6.73 -9.51
C SER A 152 -18.20 7.96 -8.77
N PHE A 153 -17.08 8.51 -9.25
CA PHE A 153 -16.62 9.81 -8.78
C PHE A 153 -17.49 10.90 -9.40
N VAL A 154 -18.02 11.79 -8.55
CA VAL A 154 -18.85 12.93 -8.99
C VAL A 154 -18.08 14.25 -8.92
N GLY A 155 -17.22 14.41 -7.90
CA GLY A 155 -16.42 15.61 -7.69
C GLY A 155 -15.85 15.69 -6.27
N GLU A 156 -14.87 16.57 -6.08
CA GLU A 156 -14.29 16.89 -4.77
C GLU A 156 -14.06 18.39 -4.64
N GLU A 157 -14.34 18.94 -3.46
CA GLU A 157 -13.98 20.33 -3.12
C GLU A 157 -12.70 20.31 -2.28
N ILE A 158 -11.55 20.31 -2.95
CA ILE A 158 -10.26 20.44 -2.27
C ILE A 158 -10.02 21.91 -1.93
N ALA A 159 -9.92 22.20 -0.63
CA ALA A 159 -9.41 23.49 -0.17
C ALA A 159 -7.94 23.64 -0.59
N LYS A 160 -7.66 24.60 -1.48
CA LYS A 160 -6.29 24.98 -1.81
C LYS A 160 -5.61 25.51 -0.54
N SER A 161 -4.51 24.87 -0.16
CA SER A 161 -3.57 25.36 0.87
C SER A 161 -2.60 26.37 0.28
#